data_AF-A0A3G7TMQ5-F1
#
_entry.id   AF-A0A3G7TMQ5-F1
#
_cell.length_a   1.000
_cell.length_b   1.000
_cell.length_c   1.000
_cell.angle_alpha   90.00
_cell.angle_beta   90.00
_cell.angle_gamma   90.00
#
_symmetry.space_group_name_H-M   'P 1'
#
loop_
_entity.id
_entity.type
_entity.pdbx_description
1 polymer ?
#
loop_
_entity_poly.entity_id
_entity_poly.type
_entity_poly.pdbx_seq_one_letter_code
_entity_poly.pdbx_strand_id
1 'polypeptide(L)'
;MEETLILVNQDDCPTGFAEKLFAHQEGLLHRAFSIFIFDQQGRLLLQQRALTKYHSQGLWTNTCCGHPRQGEEISSAARRRLREEMGIECELTAVTQLLYHEQVSNQLIEHEYDHVFAGIYCQDPLANPNEAHAWQWLSLPELSRRVSVAPHTFSVWFRRILERHTVMGLQDWHVQAQGDLFDSWMRATVRQTDQMLEQQLPSSDLQPTKLHEAMRYAMLGGGKRMRPLLCHAAGAAAGADPVVLATVSAALEMMHVYSLVHDDLPAMDDDDLRRGRATVHKQFDEATAILVGDALQSQAFITLCHVPVSVDCQALLTGELARAVGSQGMAGGQMIDLISTGTALSRPQLELMHRMKTGALIQASVRMGLLCAENPTFDLKILDRYSAAVGLAFQVVDDILDATMDTATLGKTAGKDARDHKATYVSIMGLAPAMQLAQQLVEQAHQSLAPIGGDAIWLHGLADLIIKRTH
;
A
#
# COMPACT_ATOMS: atom_id res chain seq x y z
N MET A 1 11.19 -36.56 19.21
CA MET A 1 12.15 -36.60 18.09
C MET A 1 13.06 -35.42 18.32
N GLU A 2 14.37 -35.66 18.47
CA GLU A 2 15.32 -34.57 18.73
C GLU A 2 15.39 -33.65 17.51
N GLU A 3 15.40 -32.34 17.76
CA GLU A 3 15.45 -31.33 16.69
C GLU A 3 16.81 -31.42 15.98
N THR A 4 16.79 -31.48 14.64
CA THR A 4 18.01 -31.57 13.80
C THR A 4 18.28 -30.23 13.15
N LEU A 5 19.53 -29.80 13.13
CA LEU A 5 19.98 -28.55 12.51
C LEU A 5 20.63 -28.79 11.15
N ILE A 6 20.50 -27.82 10.25
CA ILE A 6 21.16 -27.80 8.95
C ILE A 6 22.54 -27.18 9.13
N LEU A 7 23.60 -27.97 8.98
CA LEU A 7 24.97 -27.46 9.00
C LEU A 7 25.27 -26.74 7.69
N VAL A 8 26.00 -25.63 7.77
CA VAL A 8 26.34 -24.80 6.60
C VAL A 8 27.79 -24.35 6.64
N ASN A 9 28.31 -23.92 5.49
CA ASN A 9 29.57 -23.18 5.42
C ASN A 9 29.34 -21.66 5.58
N GLN A 10 30.40 -20.86 5.46
CA GLN A 10 30.33 -19.40 5.60
C GLN A 10 29.54 -18.71 4.47
N ASP A 11 29.29 -19.40 3.36
CA ASP A 11 28.52 -18.92 2.21
C ASP A 11 27.07 -19.43 2.24
N ASP A 12 26.61 -19.93 3.40
CA ASP A 12 25.29 -20.53 3.58
C ASP A 12 24.99 -21.70 2.63
N CYS A 13 26.01 -22.47 2.26
CA CYS A 13 25.82 -23.71 1.51
C CYS A 13 25.67 -24.89 2.50
N PRO A 14 24.61 -25.73 2.38
CA PRO A 14 24.44 -26.90 3.25
C PRO A 14 25.61 -27.88 3.16
N THR A 15 26.14 -28.29 4.32
CA THR A 15 27.27 -29.23 4.45
C THR A 15 26.88 -30.55 5.13
N GLY A 16 25.73 -30.58 5.81
CA GLY A 16 25.25 -31.78 6.49
C GLY A 16 24.14 -31.46 7.51
N PHE A 17 23.93 -32.38 8.44
CA PHE A 17 22.94 -32.26 9.51
C PHE A 17 23.54 -32.74 10.83
N ALA A 18 23.11 -32.15 11.94
CA ALA A 18 23.49 -32.57 13.27
C ALA A 18 22.33 -32.44 14.26
N GLU A 19 22.30 -33.27 15.29
CA GLU A 19 21.38 -33.09 16.42
C GLU A 19 21.65 -31.74 17.09
N LYS A 20 20.59 -31.03 17.47
CA LYS A 20 20.66 -29.67 17.98
C LYS A 20 21.59 -29.52 19.18
N LEU A 21 21.52 -30.43 20.14
CA LEU A 21 22.37 -30.35 21.33
C LEU A 21 23.84 -30.57 20.98
N PHE A 22 24.14 -31.55 20.13
CA PHE A 22 25.49 -31.84 19.66
C PHE A 22 26.09 -30.67 18.88
N ALA A 23 25.33 -30.07 17.96
CA ALA A 23 25.79 -28.91 17.20
C ALA A 23 26.19 -27.73 18.10
N HIS A 24 25.42 -27.45 19.15
CA HIS A 24 25.74 -26.39 20.11
C HIS A 24 26.89 -26.77 21.06
N GLN A 25 27.09 -28.05 21.37
CA GLN A 25 28.23 -28.50 22.20
C GLN A 25 29.56 -28.34 21.44
N GLU A 26 29.58 -28.72 20.18
CA GLU A 26 30.77 -28.69 19.32
C GLU A 26 30.96 -27.34 18.60
N GLY A 27 29.99 -26.42 18.69
CA GLY A 27 30.03 -25.12 18.00
C GLY A 27 30.02 -25.24 16.48
N LEU A 28 29.25 -26.19 15.93
CA LEU A 28 29.15 -26.39 14.50
C LEU A 28 28.35 -25.26 13.86
N LEU A 29 28.86 -24.70 12.75
CA LEU A 29 28.14 -23.66 12.00
C LEU A 29 26.85 -24.23 11.41
N HIS A 30 25.73 -23.63 11.76
CA HIS A 30 24.41 -24.07 11.31
C HIS A 30 23.49 -22.90 10.93
N ARG A 31 22.45 -23.19 10.16
CA ARG A 31 21.50 -22.18 9.66
C ARG A 31 20.45 -21.86 10.71
N ALA A 32 20.19 -20.58 10.92
CA ALA A 32 19.16 -20.06 11.81
C ALA A 32 18.42 -18.86 11.19
N PHE A 33 17.38 -18.41 11.87
CA PHE A 33 16.70 -17.16 11.54
C PHE A 33 16.25 -16.40 12.80
N SER A 34 16.18 -15.07 12.66
CA SER A 34 15.72 -14.12 13.67
C SER A 34 14.60 -13.25 13.12
N ILE A 35 13.55 -13.02 13.90
CA ILE A 35 12.36 -12.26 13.49
C ILE A 35 12.18 -11.04 14.38
N PHE A 36 11.92 -9.90 13.75
CA PHE A 36 11.66 -8.60 14.36
C PHE A 36 10.29 -8.08 13.93
N ILE A 37 9.31 -8.12 14.81
CA ILE A 37 7.96 -7.61 14.55
C ILE A 37 7.81 -6.22 15.15
N PHE A 38 7.46 -5.27 14.30
CA PHE A 38 7.17 -3.90 14.68
C PHE A 38 5.67 -3.65 14.62
N ASP A 39 5.18 -2.73 15.43
CA ASP A 39 3.91 -2.09 15.16
C ASP A 39 4.09 -0.88 14.23
N GLN A 40 2.99 -0.20 13.89
CA GLN A 40 3.05 0.94 12.97
C GLN A 40 3.76 2.16 13.54
N GLN A 41 3.91 2.24 14.87
CA GLN A 41 4.63 3.33 15.52
C GLN A 41 6.14 3.01 15.63
N GLY A 42 6.60 1.89 15.05
CA GLY A 42 7.98 1.44 15.12
C GLY A 42 8.38 0.88 16.49
N ARG A 43 7.42 0.52 17.36
CA ARG A 43 7.74 -0.23 18.59
C ARG A 43 8.04 -1.67 18.21
N LEU A 44 9.12 -2.21 18.74
CA LEU A 44 9.55 -3.59 18.53
C LEU A 44 8.90 -4.51 19.58
N LEU A 45 8.33 -5.62 19.14
CA LEU A 45 7.85 -6.70 20.01
C LEU A 45 9.03 -7.54 20.49
N LEU A 46 9.27 -7.54 21.79
CA LEU A 46 10.21 -8.46 22.43
C LEU A 46 9.47 -9.57 23.16
N GLN A 47 10.11 -10.73 23.23
CA GLN A 47 9.73 -11.78 24.16
C GLN A 47 10.79 -11.99 25.24
N GLN A 48 10.36 -12.47 26.39
CA GLN A 48 11.20 -13.05 27.42
C GLN A 48 11.14 -14.56 27.29
N ARG A 49 12.27 -15.21 27.06
CA ARG A 49 12.33 -16.66 26.80
C ARG A 49 11.78 -17.45 27.99
N ALA A 50 11.04 -18.52 27.70
CA ALA A 50 10.50 -19.43 28.71
C ALA A 50 11.56 -19.91 29.71
N LEU A 51 11.16 -20.02 30.98
CA LEU A 51 12.06 -20.41 32.08
C LEU A 51 12.52 -21.88 31.98
N THR A 52 11.84 -22.70 31.18
CA THR A 52 12.13 -24.12 30.95
C THR A 52 13.18 -24.37 29.86
N LYS A 53 13.63 -23.33 29.15
CA LYS A 53 14.63 -23.46 28.07
C LYS A 53 15.98 -23.90 28.63
N TYR A 54 16.62 -24.86 27.99
CA TYR A 54 17.92 -25.40 28.44
C TYR A 54 19.09 -24.41 28.33
N HIS A 55 18.92 -23.26 27.67
CA HIS A 55 19.91 -22.17 27.63
C HIS A 55 19.19 -20.83 27.41
N SER A 56 19.81 -19.74 27.88
CA SER A 56 19.30 -18.36 27.73
C SER A 56 17.86 -18.17 28.27
N GLN A 57 17.44 -18.97 29.25
CA GLN A 57 16.12 -18.90 29.87
C GLN A 57 15.91 -17.55 30.60
N GLY A 58 14.70 -16.98 30.52
CA GLY A 58 14.36 -15.73 31.19
C GLY A 58 15.02 -14.47 30.62
N LEU A 59 15.87 -14.58 29.59
CA LEU A 59 16.45 -13.43 28.90
C LEU A 59 15.45 -12.82 27.91
N TRP A 60 15.48 -11.50 27.77
CA TRP A 60 14.77 -10.77 26.72
C TRP A 60 15.47 -10.95 25.37
N THR A 61 14.68 -11.06 24.31
CA THR A 61 15.18 -11.28 22.94
C THR A 61 14.24 -10.67 21.91
N ASN A 62 14.64 -10.67 20.62
CA ASN A 62 13.77 -10.29 19.51
C ASN A 62 12.50 -11.16 19.46
N THR A 63 11.54 -10.82 18.60
CA THR A 63 10.18 -11.39 18.65
C THR A 63 10.16 -12.91 18.68
N CYS A 64 10.92 -13.57 17.80
CA CYS A 64 11.20 -15.00 17.87
C CYS A 64 12.43 -15.36 17.01
N CYS A 65 13.01 -16.52 17.26
CA CYS A 65 14.14 -17.06 16.51
C CYS A 65 14.02 -18.58 16.42
N GLY A 66 14.76 -19.20 15.51
CA GLY A 66 14.79 -20.65 15.43
C GLY A 66 15.54 -21.16 14.22
N HIS A 67 15.25 -22.42 13.89
CA HIS A 67 15.98 -23.18 12.88
C HIS A 67 15.01 -23.74 11.82
N PRO A 68 15.37 -23.72 10.54
CA PRO A 68 14.56 -24.34 9.49
C PRO A 68 14.62 -25.87 9.61
N ARG A 69 13.50 -26.54 9.33
CA ARG A 69 13.46 -28.00 9.22
C ARG A 69 14.14 -28.45 7.93
N GLN A 70 14.54 -29.71 7.86
CA GLN A 70 15.11 -30.28 6.62
C GLN A 70 14.12 -30.15 5.46
N GLY A 71 14.57 -29.54 4.35
CA GLY A 71 13.76 -29.30 3.15
C GLY A 71 12.77 -28.14 3.27
N GLU A 72 12.79 -27.39 4.38
CA GLU A 72 11.94 -26.23 4.59
C GLU A 72 12.63 -24.95 4.11
N GLU A 73 11.94 -24.17 3.28
CA GLU A 73 12.39 -22.82 2.92
C GLU A 73 12.46 -21.94 4.16
N ILE A 74 13.53 -21.14 4.29
CA ILE A 74 13.79 -20.38 5.51
C ILE A 74 12.70 -19.35 5.83
N SER A 75 12.12 -18.73 4.81
CA SER A 75 11.00 -17.79 4.98
C SER A 75 9.73 -18.50 5.46
N SER A 76 9.50 -19.75 5.02
CA SER A 76 8.41 -20.60 5.51
C SER A 76 8.64 -21.04 6.96
N ALA A 77 9.89 -21.40 7.30
CA ALA A 77 10.29 -21.72 8.66
C ALA A 77 10.09 -20.54 9.62
N ALA A 78 10.46 -19.33 9.18
CA ALA A 78 10.28 -18.10 9.94
C ALA A 78 8.79 -17.82 10.22
N ARG A 79 7.93 -17.85 9.19
CA ARG A 79 6.47 -17.66 9.36
C ARG A 79 5.84 -18.74 10.25
N ARG A 80 6.26 -20.00 10.09
CA ARG A 80 5.78 -21.10 10.93
C ARG A 80 6.16 -20.87 12.40
N ARG A 81 7.42 -20.57 12.66
CA ARG A 81 7.95 -20.34 14.01
C ARG A 81 7.30 -19.15 14.69
N LEU A 82 7.08 -18.05 13.96
CA LEU A 82 6.35 -16.87 14.45
C LEU A 82 4.92 -17.22 14.89
N ARG A 83 4.23 -18.06 14.12
CA ARG A 83 2.90 -18.57 14.46
C ARG A 83 2.91 -19.52 15.67
N GLU A 84 3.85 -20.47 15.69
CA GLU A 84 3.98 -21.47 16.76
C GLU A 84 4.36 -20.84 18.12
N GLU A 85 5.19 -19.80 18.14
CA GLU A 85 5.67 -19.15 19.37
C GLU A 85 4.86 -17.95 19.81
N MET A 86 4.43 -17.11 18.87
CA MET A 86 3.80 -15.82 19.18
C MET A 86 2.34 -15.74 18.71
N GLY A 87 1.83 -16.76 18.01
CA GLY A 87 0.47 -16.74 17.47
C GLY A 87 0.25 -15.65 16.41
N ILE A 88 1.33 -15.17 15.78
CA ILE A 88 1.29 -14.10 14.80
C ILE A 88 1.36 -14.68 13.39
N GLU A 89 0.48 -14.18 12.52
CA GLU A 89 0.55 -14.39 11.07
C GLU A 89 0.67 -13.03 10.39
N CYS A 90 1.82 -12.76 9.76
CA CYS A 90 2.05 -11.56 8.97
C CYS A 90 3.08 -11.83 7.86
N GLU A 91 3.17 -10.89 6.91
CA GLU A 91 4.24 -10.90 5.92
C GLU A 91 5.58 -10.57 6.56
N LEU A 92 6.62 -11.25 6.07
CA LEU A 92 8.00 -11.10 6.54
C LEU A 92 8.89 -10.67 5.38
N THR A 93 9.63 -9.59 5.61
CA THR A 93 10.65 -9.03 4.74
C THR A 93 12.02 -9.48 5.20
N ALA A 94 12.83 -10.04 4.31
CA ALA A 94 14.24 -10.31 4.62
C ALA A 94 15.01 -8.97 4.67
N VAL A 95 15.72 -8.71 5.77
CA VAL A 95 16.38 -7.41 6.01
C VAL A 95 17.90 -7.50 6.11
N THR A 96 18.44 -8.61 6.62
CA THR A 96 19.88 -8.81 6.67
C THR A 96 20.26 -10.27 6.96
N GLN A 97 21.55 -10.56 6.95
CA GLN A 97 22.15 -11.82 7.38
C GLN A 97 23.36 -11.53 8.27
N LEU A 98 23.58 -12.35 9.29
CA LEU A 98 24.78 -12.29 10.09
C LEU A 98 25.35 -13.68 10.38
N LEU A 99 26.68 -13.76 10.38
CA LEU A 99 27.41 -14.90 10.90
C LEU A 99 27.99 -14.50 12.26
N TYR A 100 27.75 -15.31 13.28
CA TYR A 100 28.30 -15.06 14.61
C TYR A 100 28.67 -16.37 15.31
N HIS A 101 29.60 -16.29 16.27
CA HIS A 101 30.10 -17.42 17.05
C HIS A 101 30.29 -16.99 18.50
N GLU A 102 29.41 -17.45 19.39
CA GLU A 102 29.35 -16.95 20.76
C GLU A 102 29.11 -18.07 21.78
N GLN A 103 29.77 -17.95 22.93
CA GLN A 103 29.49 -18.83 24.05
C GLN A 103 28.21 -18.38 24.78
N VAL A 104 27.32 -19.33 25.07
CA VAL A 104 26.09 -19.11 25.84
C VAL A 104 26.10 -19.94 27.13
N SER A 105 25.03 -19.82 27.92
CA SER A 105 24.88 -20.58 29.18
C SER A 105 25.03 -22.09 28.95
N ASN A 106 25.47 -22.80 29.99
CA ASN A 106 25.66 -24.27 29.97
C ASN A 106 26.79 -24.76 29.05
N GLN A 107 27.83 -23.94 28.86
CA GLN A 107 29.02 -24.28 28.06
C GLN A 107 28.71 -24.59 26.59
N LEU A 108 27.58 -24.09 26.09
CA LEU A 108 27.16 -24.24 24.71
C LEU A 108 27.67 -23.07 23.85
N ILE A 109 27.68 -23.28 22.54
CA ILE A 109 28.15 -22.34 21.52
C ILE A 109 27.04 -22.13 20.50
N GLU A 110 26.66 -20.87 20.29
CA GLU A 110 25.84 -20.42 19.17
C GLU A 110 26.77 -20.05 18.02
N HIS A 111 26.85 -20.90 17.00
CA HIS A 111 27.60 -20.65 15.77
C HIS A 111 26.64 -20.70 14.60
N GLU A 112 26.09 -19.54 14.24
CA GLU A 112 24.95 -19.48 13.34
C GLU A 112 25.23 -18.60 12.11
N TYR A 113 24.74 -19.06 10.97
CA TYR A 113 24.41 -18.22 9.82
C TYR A 113 22.93 -17.84 9.97
N ASP A 114 22.68 -16.64 10.49
CA ASP A 114 21.35 -16.18 10.88
C ASP A 114 20.76 -15.24 9.82
N HIS A 115 19.59 -15.62 9.29
CA HIS A 115 18.80 -14.80 8.37
C HIS A 115 17.77 -13.99 9.16
N VAL A 116 17.81 -12.67 8.99
CA VAL A 116 16.97 -11.77 9.77
C VAL A 116 15.78 -11.29 8.94
N PHE A 117 14.60 -11.41 9.52
CA PHE A 117 13.34 -10.97 8.95
C PHE A 117 12.70 -9.88 9.82
N ALA A 118 12.02 -8.95 9.16
CA ALA A 118 11.17 -7.95 9.79
C ALA A 118 9.72 -8.07 9.31
N GLY A 119 8.76 -7.72 10.15
CA GLY A 119 7.34 -7.70 9.78
C GLY A 119 6.57 -6.64 10.56
N ILE A 120 5.37 -6.32 10.10
CA ILE A 120 4.46 -5.37 10.77
C ILE A 120 3.27 -6.15 11.34
N TYR A 121 2.94 -5.91 12.62
CA TYR A 121 1.78 -6.47 13.29
C TYR A 121 1.29 -5.52 14.39
N CYS A 122 -0.02 -5.34 14.52
CA CYS A 122 -0.59 -4.27 15.35
C CYS A 122 -1.43 -4.78 16.53
N GLN A 123 -1.55 -6.10 16.69
CA GLN A 123 -2.30 -6.70 17.79
C GLN A 123 -1.34 -7.33 18.79
N ASP A 124 -1.86 -7.63 19.99
CA ASP A 124 -1.08 -8.36 20.98
C ASP A 124 -0.88 -9.82 20.55
N PRO A 125 0.30 -10.41 20.80
CA PRO A 125 0.58 -11.80 20.44
C PRO A 125 -0.20 -12.78 21.33
N LEU A 126 -0.56 -13.93 20.75
CA LEU A 126 -1.01 -15.11 21.50
C LEU A 126 0.21 -16.00 21.78
N ALA A 127 1.06 -15.55 22.70
CA ALA A 127 2.34 -16.18 22.97
C ALA A 127 2.21 -17.56 23.63
N ASN A 128 2.96 -18.55 23.12
CA ASN A 128 3.02 -19.90 23.67
C ASN A 128 3.84 -19.90 24.97
N PRO A 129 3.26 -20.28 26.13
CA PRO A 129 3.95 -20.19 27.43
C PRO A 129 5.15 -21.13 27.56
N ASN A 130 5.25 -22.16 26.71
CA ASN A 130 6.41 -23.05 26.67
C ASN A 130 7.62 -22.43 25.94
N GLU A 131 7.39 -21.35 25.21
CA GLU A 131 8.36 -20.68 24.34
C GLU A 131 8.69 -19.28 24.86
N ALA A 132 7.65 -18.50 25.17
CA ALA A 132 7.73 -17.15 25.70
C ALA A 132 7.09 -17.07 27.10
N HIS A 133 7.88 -16.71 28.12
CA HIS A 133 7.38 -16.45 29.48
C HIS A 133 6.57 -15.16 29.56
N ALA A 134 7.02 -14.12 28.85
CA ALA A 134 6.40 -12.80 28.81
C ALA A 134 6.72 -12.12 27.46
N TRP A 135 6.02 -11.04 27.15
CA TRP A 135 6.28 -10.21 25.98
C TRP A 135 6.00 -8.73 26.28
N GLN A 136 6.56 -7.83 25.47
CA GLN A 136 6.29 -6.39 25.56
C GLN A 136 6.59 -5.67 24.25
N TRP A 137 5.83 -4.61 23.96
CA TRP A 137 6.15 -3.62 22.93
C TRP A 137 7.08 -2.54 23.50
N LEU A 138 8.22 -2.28 22.85
CA LEU A 138 9.16 -1.24 23.25
C LEU A 138 9.50 -0.31 22.11
N SER A 139 9.53 1.01 22.38
CA SER A 139 10.11 1.96 21.43
C SER A 139 11.62 1.73 21.29
N LEU A 140 12.16 1.99 20.10
CA LEU A 140 13.60 1.84 19.84
C LEU A 140 14.50 2.69 20.76
N PRO A 141 14.13 3.93 21.16
CA PRO A 141 14.90 4.68 22.15
C PRO A 141 14.94 4.01 23.53
N GLU A 142 13.81 3.48 23.99
CA GLU A 142 13.74 2.77 25.27
C GLU A 142 14.50 1.45 25.23
N LEU A 143 14.42 0.73 24.10
CA LEU A 143 15.23 -0.47 23.85
C LEU A 143 16.73 -0.17 23.98
N SER A 144 17.22 0.87 23.29
CA SER A 144 18.61 1.29 23.35
C SER A 144 19.06 1.55 24.78
N ARG A 145 18.22 2.26 25.56
CA ARG A 145 18.51 2.58 26.96
C ARG A 145 18.60 1.32 27.82
N ARG A 146 17.65 0.39 27.68
CA ARG A 146 17.63 -0.86 28.47
C ARG A 146 18.83 -1.75 28.17
N VAL A 147 19.18 -1.91 26.90
CA VAL A 147 20.34 -2.71 26.48
C VAL A 147 21.64 -2.11 27.01
N SER A 148 21.77 -0.78 27.01
CA SER A 148 22.95 -0.11 27.57
C SER A 148 23.06 -0.25 29.09
N VAL A 149 21.95 -0.24 29.83
CA VAL A 149 21.95 -0.29 31.30
C VAL A 149 22.11 -1.72 31.82
N ALA A 150 21.44 -2.68 31.20
CA ALA A 150 21.39 -4.06 31.67
C ALA A 150 21.56 -5.08 30.51
N PRO A 151 22.70 -5.07 29.80
CA PRO A 151 22.91 -5.91 28.61
C PRO A 151 22.78 -7.41 28.92
N HIS A 152 23.17 -7.83 30.12
CA HIS A 152 23.09 -9.22 30.57
C HIS A 152 21.66 -9.76 30.71
N THR A 153 20.63 -8.90 30.68
CA THR A 153 19.22 -9.31 30.67
C THR A 153 18.72 -9.70 29.28
N PHE A 154 19.56 -9.49 28.24
CA PHE A 154 19.24 -9.81 26.86
C PHE A 154 20.08 -10.97 26.34
N SER A 155 19.48 -11.78 25.46
CA SER A 155 20.16 -12.86 24.75
C SER A 155 21.37 -12.36 23.95
N VAL A 156 22.38 -13.23 23.78
CA VAL A 156 23.64 -12.86 23.12
C VAL A 156 23.44 -12.49 21.66
N TRP A 157 22.68 -13.28 20.89
CA TRP A 157 22.41 -13.00 19.47
C TRP A 157 21.70 -11.66 19.28
N PHE A 158 20.68 -11.36 20.11
CA PHE A 158 19.98 -10.08 20.05
C PHE A 158 20.92 -8.89 20.30
N ARG A 159 21.86 -9.02 21.25
CA ARG A 159 22.89 -8.00 21.46
C ARG A 159 23.82 -7.86 20.27
N ARG A 160 24.27 -8.97 19.67
CA ARG A 160 25.12 -8.94 18.47
C ARG A 160 24.43 -8.27 17.28
N ILE A 161 23.13 -8.54 17.09
CA ILE A 161 22.33 -7.87 16.07
C ILE A 161 22.29 -6.36 16.31
N LEU A 162 22.03 -5.94 17.55
CA LEU A 162 21.99 -4.51 17.92
C LEU A 162 23.37 -3.84 17.83
N GLU A 163 24.45 -4.52 18.18
CA GLU A 163 25.82 -4.00 18.05
C GLU A 163 26.18 -3.78 16.57
N ARG A 164 25.73 -4.66 15.68
CA ARG A 164 26.01 -4.59 14.24
C ARG A 164 25.15 -3.57 13.51
N HIS A 165 23.86 -3.49 13.83
CA HIS A 165 22.90 -2.68 13.07
C HIS A 165 22.47 -1.39 13.78
N THR A 166 22.69 -1.30 15.09
CA THR A 166 22.20 -0.23 15.96
C THR A 166 20.67 -0.09 15.93
N VAL A 167 20.12 0.80 16.76
CA VAL A 167 18.69 1.12 16.70
C VAL A 167 18.29 1.86 15.43
N MET A 168 19.23 2.52 14.74
CA MET A 168 18.95 3.15 13.45
C MET A 168 18.69 2.10 12.36
N GLY A 169 19.49 1.02 12.31
CA GLY A 169 19.24 -0.06 11.35
C GLY A 169 17.92 -0.78 11.59
N LEU A 170 17.51 -0.93 12.86
CA LEU A 170 16.17 -1.46 13.19
C LEU A 170 15.04 -0.53 12.71
N GLN A 171 15.25 0.79 12.76
CA GLN A 171 14.28 1.74 12.21
C GLN A 171 14.17 1.59 10.68
N ASP A 172 15.30 1.38 9.99
CA ASP A 172 15.30 1.12 8.55
C ASP A 172 14.56 -0.19 8.22
N TRP A 173 14.71 -1.23 9.04
CA TRP A 173 13.96 -2.49 8.89
C TRP A 173 12.46 -2.31 9.05
N HIS A 174 12.03 -1.49 10.01
CA HIS A 174 10.61 -1.13 10.18
C HIS A 174 10.09 -0.43 8.93
N VAL A 175 10.81 0.57 8.41
CA VAL A 175 10.42 1.31 7.19
C VAL A 175 10.35 0.37 5.98
N GLN A 176 11.32 -0.53 5.83
CA GLN A 176 11.34 -1.50 4.74
C GLN A 176 10.15 -2.47 4.83
N ALA A 177 9.90 -3.07 6.01
CA ALA A 177 8.78 -3.98 6.21
C ALA A 177 7.42 -3.29 6.00
N GLN A 178 7.29 -2.03 6.42
CA GLN A 178 6.08 -1.23 6.19
C GLN A 178 5.88 -0.93 4.70
N GLY A 179 6.95 -0.61 3.96
CA GLY A 179 6.91 -0.41 2.52
C GLY A 179 6.51 -1.68 1.76
N ASP A 180 7.13 -2.82 2.07
CA ASP A 180 6.80 -4.11 1.45
C ASP A 180 5.36 -4.54 1.73
N LEU A 181 4.88 -4.30 2.96
CA LEU A 181 3.49 -4.54 3.34
C LEU A 181 2.53 -3.68 2.50
N PHE A 182 2.81 -2.38 2.37
CA PHE A 182 2.02 -1.45 1.57
C PHE A 182 1.99 -1.85 0.09
N ASP A 183 3.14 -2.19 -0.48
CA ASP A 183 3.26 -2.64 -1.87
C ASP A 183 2.51 -3.96 -2.12
N SER A 184 2.57 -4.89 -1.16
CA SER A 184 1.81 -6.14 -1.23
C SER A 184 0.31 -5.88 -1.22
N TRP A 185 -0.17 -5.03 -0.31
CA TRP A 185 -1.56 -4.60 -0.23
C TRP A 185 -2.03 -3.92 -1.51
N MET A 186 -1.23 -3.00 -2.07
CA MET A 186 -1.54 -2.34 -3.34
C MET A 186 -1.70 -3.35 -4.47
N ARG A 187 -0.72 -4.27 -4.64
CA ARG A 187 -0.78 -5.28 -5.69
C ARG A 187 -1.99 -6.20 -5.53
N ALA A 188 -2.32 -6.59 -4.30
CA ALA A 188 -3.49 -7.42 -4.03
C ALA A 188 -4.79 -6.69 -4.39
N THR A 189 -4.93 -5.44 -3.95
CA THR A 189 -6.09 -4.59 -4.23
C THR A 189 -6.26 -4.36 -5.73
N VAL A 190 -5.19 -4.01 -6.46
CA VAL A 190 -5.22 -3.83 -7.92
C VAL A 190 -5.68 -5.10 -8.61
N ARG A 191 -5.13 -6.26 -8.25
CA ARG A 191 -5.55 -7.55 -8.84
C ARG A 191 -7.02 -7.84 -8.58
N GLN A 192 -7.50 -7.60 -7.36
CA GLN A 192 -8.90 -7.82 -7.00
C GLN A 192 -9.83 -6.90 -7.78
N THR A 193 -9.46 -5.62 -7.95
CA THR A 193 -10.20 -4.67 -8.77
C THR A 193 -10.21 -5.09 -10.23
N ASP A 194 -9.08 -5.49 -10.81
CA ASP A 194 -9.01 -5.92 -12.21
C ASP A 194 -9.87 -7.18 -12.46
N GLN A 195 -9.85 -8.14 -11.53
CA GLN A 195 -10.74 -9.32 -11.56
C GLN A 195 -12.22 -8.92 -11.51
N MET A 196 -12.59 -7.99 -10.63
CA MET A 196 -13.96 -7.51 -10.53
C MET A 196 -14.38 -6.74 -11.79
N LEU A 197 -13.52 -5.88 -12.35
CA LEU A 197 -13.78 -5.19 -13.62
C LEU A 197 -14.02 -6.17 -14.76
N GLU A 198 -13.22 -7.23 -14.85
CA GLU A 198 -13.40 -8.27 -15.86
C GLU A 198 -14.75 -9.00 -15.70
N GLN A 199 -15.17 -9.29 -14.47
CA GLN A 199 -16.44 -9.96 -14.15
C GLN A 199 -17.66 -9.08 -14.43
N GLN A 200 -17.57 -7.77 -14.18
CA GLN A 200 -18.68 -6.84 -14.34
C GLN A 200 -18.88 -6.36 -15.78
N LEU A 201 -17.90 -6.59 -16.66
CA LEU A 201 -18.02 -6.23 -18.08
C LEU A 201 -18.67 -7.35 -18.90
N PRO A 202 -19.56 -7.01 -19.86
CA PRO A 202 -20.07 -7.99 -20.81
C PRO A 202 -18.96 -8.73 -21.55
N SER A 203 -19.23 -9.99 -21.93
CA SER A 203 -18.33 -10.76 -22.80
C SER A 203 -18.23 -10.12 -24.18
N SER A 204 -17.02 -10.15 -24.78
CA SER A 204 -16.79 -9.71 -26.16
C SER A 204 -17.57 -10.52 -27.19
N ASP A 205 -18.03 -11.73 -26.82
CA ASP A 205 -18.80 -12.61 -27.70
C ASP A 205 -20.31 -12.30 -27.69
N LEU A 206 -20.77 -11.44 -26.77
CA LEU A 206 -22.16 -11.02 -26.67
C LEU A 206 -22.43 -9.83 -27.63
N GLN A 207 -23.58 -9.83 -28.32
CA GLN A 207 -23.98 -8.69 -29.15
C GLN A 207 -24.34 -7.47 -28.28
N PRO A 208 -23.90 -6.24 -28.63
CA PRO A 208 -23.07 -5.86 -29.78
C PRO A 208 -21.57 -6.07 -29.54
N THR A 209 -20.95 -6.99 -30.28
CA THR A 209 -19.58 -7.49 -30.00
C THR A 209 -18.51 -6.39 -30.11
N LYS A 210 -18.57 -5.53 -31.14
CA LYS A 210 -17.61 -4.42 -31.34
C LYS A 210 -17.57 -3.46 -30.14
N LEU A 211 -18.73 -3.14 -29.57
CA LEU A 211 -18.79 -2.24 -28.41
C LEU A 211 -18.20 -2.91 -27.16
N HIS A 212 -18.56 -4.18 -26.90
CA HIS A 212 -18.01 -4.91 -25.76
C HIS A 212 -16.50 -5.11 -25.88
N GLU A 213 -15.98 -5.40 -27.08
CA GLU A 213 -14.54 -5.45 -27.34
C GLU A 213 -13.86 -4.11 -27.01
N ALA A 214 -14.42 -2.99 -27.47
CA ALA A 214 -13.85 -1.66 -27.22
C ALA A 214 -13.95 -1.24 -25.74
N MET A 215 -15.04 -1.57 -25.04
CA MET A 215 -15.18 -1.35 -23.59
C MET A 215 -14.10 -2.12 -22.81
N ARG A 216 -13.89 -3.40 -23.15
CA ARG A 216 -12.85 -4.23 -22.53
C ARG A 216 -11.45 -3.73 -22.86
N TYR A 217 -11.21 -3.29 -24.11
CA TYR A 217 -9.95 -2.65 -24.52
C TYR A 217 -9.60 -1.44 -23.65
N ALA A 218 -10.57 -0.55 -23.42
CA ALA A 218 -10.40 0.65 -22.60
C ALA A 218 -10.18 0.31 -21.12
N MET A 219 -10.96 -0.62 -20.57
CA MET A 219 -10.95 -0.92 -19.13
C MET A 219 -9.75 -1.76 -18.67
N LEU A 220 -9.43 -2.79 -19.43
CA LEU A 220 -8.47 -3.84 -19.05
C LEU A 220 -7.05 -3.50 -19.52
N GLY A 221 -6.82 -2.28 -20.02
CA GLY A 221 -5.51 -1.82 -20.49
C GLY A 221 -4.52 -1.39 -19.41
N GLY A 222 -4.71 -1.84 -18.17
CA GLY A 222 -3.91 -1.45 -17.01
C GLY A 222 -4.26 -0.06 -16.50
N GLY A 223 -3.45 0.46 -15.59
CA GLY A 223 -3.65 1.72 -14.88
C GLY A 223 -3.19 1.62 -13.43
N LYS A 224 -2.92 2.74 -12.78
CA LYS A 224 -2.47 2.75 -11.37
C LYS A 224 -3.56 2.38 -10.37
N ARG A 225 -4.83 2.45 -10.80
CA ARG A 225 -6.03 2.19 -9.98
C ARG A 225 -6.07 3.01 -8.68
N MET A 226 -5.63 4.27 -8.73
CA MET A 226 -5.58 5.14 -7.55
C MET A 226 -6.95 5.33 -6.87
N ARG A 227 -8.03 5.47 -7.66
CA ARG A 227 -9.41 5.62 -7.15
C ARG A 227 -9.88 4.35 -6.45
N PRO A 228 -9.74 3.15 -7.04
CA PRO A 228 -9.91 1.89 -6.33
C PRO A 228 -9.10 1.77 -5.03
N LEU A 229 -7.80 2.07 -5.07
CA LEU A 229 -6.93 2.01 -3.89
C LEU A 229 -7.43 2.92 -2.76
N LEU A 230 -7.87 4.14 -3.08
CA LEU A 230 -8.44 5.08 -2.11
C LEU A 230 -9.75 4.56 -1.50
N CYS A 231 -10.62 3.96 -2.33
CA CYS A 231 -11.86 3.34 -1.86
C CYS A 231 -11.60 2.17 -0.90
N HIS A 232 -10.68 1.27 -1.26
CA HIS A 232 -10.28 0.15 -0.43
C HIS A 232 -9.59 0.60 0.86
N ALA A 233 -8.70 1.60 0.81
CA ALA A 233 -8.03 2.13 1.99
C ALA A 233 -9.02 2.71 3.00
N ALA A 234 -9.98 3.52 2.53
CA ALA A 234 -11.01 4.12 3.38
C ALA A 234 -11.98 3.07 3.96
N GLY A 235 -12.39 2.11 3.12
CA GLY A 235 -13.26 1.02 3.54
C GLY A 235 -12.61 0.07 4.53
N ALA A 236 -11.35 -0.31 4.30
CA ALA A 236 -10.59 -1.15 5.22
C ALA A 236 -10.42 -0.48 6.59
N ALA A 237 -10.11 0.83 6.61
CA ALA A 237 -10.03 1.59 7.85
C ALA A 237 -11.36 1.59 8.63
N ALA A 238 -12.49 1.53 7.92
CA ALA A 238 -13.83 1.51 8.49
C ALA A 238 -14.39 0.09 8.77
N GLY A 239 -13.63 -0.96 8.43
CA GLY A 239 -14.08 -2.36 8.59
C GLY A 239 -15.12 -2.83 7.55
N ALA A 240 -15.11 -2.26 6.35
CA ALA A 240 -16.01 -2.68 5.26
C ALA A 240 -15.65 -4.05 4.68
N ASP A 241 -16.65 -4.75 4.13
CA ASP A 241 -16.48 -6.06 3.49
C ASP A 241 -15.63 -5.94 2.20
N PRO A 242 -14.55 -6.73 2.04
CA PRO A 242 -13.69 -6.70 0.86
C PRO A 242 -14.41 -6.96 -0.49
N VAL A 243 -15.48 -7.76 -0.52
CA VAL A 243 -16.28 -8.04 -1.71
C VAL A 243 -17.11 -6.83 -2.11
N VAL A 244 -17.69 -6.14 -1.13
CA VAL A 244 -18.40 -4.87 -1.33
C VAL A 244 -17.44 -3.83 -1.90
N LEU A 245 -16.26 -3.68 -1.29
CA LEU A 245 -15.23 -2.74 -1.76
C LEU A 245 -14.74 -3.04 -3.17
N ALA A 246 -14.53 -4.31 -3.52
CA ALA A 246 -14.17 -4.71 -4.88
C ALA A 246 -15.22 -4.26 -5.90
N THR A 247 -16.50 -4.46 -5.61
CA THR A 247 -17.62 -4.09 -6.50
C THR A 247 -17.74 -2.57 -6.66
N VAL A 248 -17.68 -1.83 -5.54
CA VAL A 248 -17.78 -0.36 -5.56
C VAL A 248 -16.56 0.30 -6.22
N SER A 249 -15.36 -0.20 -5.94
CA SER A 249 -14.13 0.28 -6.58
C SER A 249 -14.10 0.03 -8.09
N ALA A 250 -14.67 -1.09 -8.56
CA ALA A 250 -14.84 -1.35 -9.99
C ALA A 250 -15.77 -0.31 -10.64
N ALA A 251 -16.89 0.04 -10.00
CA ALA A 251 -17.78 1.09 -10.50
C ALA A 251 -17.07 2.47 -10.59
N LEU A 252 -16.27 2.82 -9.58
CA LEU A 252 -15.45 4.04 -9.58
C LEU A 252 -14.43 4.05 -10.73
N GLU A 253 -13.75 2.93 -10.99
CA GLU A 253 -12.78 2.85 -12.07
C GLU A 253 -13.44 2.85 -13.44
N MET A 254 -14.61 2.22 -13.60
CA MET A 254 -15.42 2.37 -14.81
C MET A 254 -15.75 3.85 -15.06
N MET A 255 -16.11 4.55 -13.99
CA MET A 255 -16.42 5.97 -14.02
C MET A 255 -15.18 6.83 -14.36
N HIS A 256 -13.99 6.42 -13.94
CA HIS A 256 -12.76 7.10 -14.32
C HIS A 256 -12.38 6.82 -15.79
N VAL A 257 -12.47 5.57 -16.23
CA VAL A 257 -12.04 5.18 -17.57
C VAL A 257 -12.96 5.78 -18.64
N TYR A 258 -14.27 5.87 -18.42
CA TYR A 258 -15.15 6.56 -19.40
C TYR A 258 -14.68 8.00 -19.59
N SER A 259 -14.33 8.70 -18.50
CA SER A 259 -13.97 10.11 -18.56
C SER A 259 -12.72 10.28 -19.42
N LEU A 260 -11.74 9.38 -19.30
CA LEU A 260 -10.54 9.39 -20.14
C LEU A 260 -10.86 9.11 -21.61
N VAL A 261 -11.72 8.12 -21.89
CA VAL A 261 -12.11 7.79 -23.27
C VAL A 261 -12.76 8.99 -23.98
N HIS A 262 -13.60 9.74 -23.27
CA HIS A 262 -14.22 10.95 -23.81
C HIS A 262 -13.24 12.12 -23.88
N ASP A 263 -12.38 12.30 -22.87
CA ASP A 263 -11.33 13.34 -22.87
C ASP A 263 -10.37 13.16 -24.05
N ASP A 264 -10.07 11.92 -24.43
CA ASP A 264 -9.21 11.57 -25.57
C ASP A 264 -9.76 11.95 -26.95
N LEU A 265 -11.05 12.31 -27.08
CA LEU A 265 -11.66 12.57 -28.39
C LEU A 265 -11.07 13.82 -29.08
N PRO A 266 -11.13 13.90 -30.42
CA PRO A 266 -10.64 15.07 -31.17
C PRO A 266 -11.31 16.41 -30.80
N ALA A 267 -12.56 16.37 -30.33
CA ALA A 267 -13.28 17.56 -29.89
C ALA A 267 -12.90 18.03 -28.47
N MET A 268 -12.04 17.26 -27.78
CA MET A 268 -11.63 17.46 -26.40
C MET A 268 -10.11 17.69 -26.38
N ASP A 269 -9.34 16.73 -25.89
CA ASP A 269 -7.89 16.84 -25.75
C ASP A 269 -7.13 16.29 -26.99
N ASP A 270 -7.82 15.60 -27.93
CA ASP A 270 -7.24 15.04 -29.18
C ASP A 270 -5.96 14.21 -28.95
N ASP A 271 -5.97 13.33 -27.94
CA ASP A 271 -4.81 12.51 -27.58
C ASP A 271 -4.77 11.21 -28.43
N ASP A 272 -3.62 10.96 -29.07
CA ASP A 272 -3.39 9.72 -29.84
C ASP A 272 -3.06 8.51 -28.96
N LEU A 273 -2.44 8.75 -27.80
CA LEU A 273 -1.91 7.72 -26.90
C LEU A 273 -2.35 7.93 -25.46
N ARG A 274 -2.69 6.83 -24.78
CA ARG A 274 -3.04 6.77 -23.36
C ARG A 274 -2.44 5.51 -22.75
N ARG A 275 -1.67 5.65 -21.67
CA ARG A 275 -0.99 4.54 -20.97
C ARG A 275 -0.13 3.69 -21.92
N GLY A 276 0.55 4.33 -22.88
CA GLY A 276 1.39 3.67 -23.88
C GLY A 276 0.63 2.90 -24.98
N ARG A 277 -0.69 3.05 -25.09
CA ARG A 277 -1.55 2.40 -26.10
C ARG A 277 -2.32 3.44 -26.91
N ALA A 278 -2.74 3.07 -28.12
CA ALA A 278 -3.64 3.90 -28.91
C ALA A 278 -4.94 4.19 -28.14
N THR A 279 -5.39 5.44 -28.15
CA THR A 279 -6.70 5.81 -27.58
C THR A 279 -7.84 5.11 -28.32
N VAL A 280 -9.01 4.99 -27.68
CA VAL A 280 -10.13 4.21 -28.23
C VAL A 280 -10.53 4.71 -29.62
N HIS A 281 -10.55 6.03 -29.83
CA HIS A 281 -10.95 6.60 -31.11
C HIS A 281 -9.91 6.33 -32.22
N LYS A 282 -8.63 6.15 -31.88
CA LYS A 282 -7.57 5.75 -32.82
C LYS A 282 -7.58 4.27 -33.12
N GLN A 283 -7.80 3.44 -32.11
CA GLN A 283 -7.84 1.98 -32.26
C GLN A 283 -9.10 1.51 -33.01
N PHE A 284 -10.22 2.20 -32.79
CA PHE A 284 -11.50 1.90 -33.40
C PHE A 284 -11.94 3.08 -34.26
N ASP A 285 -12.83 3.93 -33.75
CA ASP A 285 -13.32 5.16 -34.37
C ASP A 285 -13.98 6.06 -33.32
N GLU A 286 -14.25 7.32 -33.67
CA GLU A 286 -14.87 8.31 -32.76
C GLU A 286 -16.25 7.87 -32.26
N ALA A 287 -17.08 7.31 -33.14
CA ALA A 287 -18.43 6.84 -32.77
C ALA A 287 -18.36 5.72 -31.73
N THR A 288 -17.42 4.79 -31.88
CA THR A 288 -17.16 3.72 -30.91
C THR A 288 -16.67 4.30 -29.58
N ALA A 289 -15.74 5.27 -29.60
CA ALA A 289 -15.24 5.89 -28.37
C ALA A 289 -16.35 6.62 -27.58
N ILE A 290 -17.23 7.35 -28.27
CA ILE A 290 -18.40 7.99 -27.64
C ILE A 290 -19.27 6.93 -26.95
N LEU A 291 -19.66 5.87 -27.68
CA LEU A 291 -20.51 4.81 -27.16
C LEU A 291 -19.85 3.99 -26.03
N VAL A 292 -18.53 3.80 -26.07
CA VAL A 292 -17.79 3.17 -24.99
C VAL A 292 -17.91 4.00 -23.72
N GLY A 293 -17.75 5.32 -23.80
CA GLY A 293 -17.90 6.16 -22.62
C GLY A 293 -19.33 6.13 -22.05
N ASP A 294 -20.35 6.23 -22.92
CA ASP A 294 -21.76 6.16 -22.51
C ASP A 294 -22.10 4.82 -21.82
N ALA A 295 -21.59 3.72 -22.39
CA ALA A 295 -21.81 2.38 -21.87
C ALA A 295 -21.07 2.13 -20.55
N LEU A 296 -19.82 2.59 -20.43
CA LEU A 296 -19.04 2.46 -19.19
C LEU A 296 -19.64 3.30 -18.04
N GLN A 297 -20.07 4.53 -18.32
CA GLN A 297 -20.78 5.36 -17.34
C GLN A 297 -22.05 4.65 -16.84
N SER A 298 -22.82 4.05 -17.75
CA SER A 298 -24.03 3.29 -17.42
C SER A 298 -23.71 2.00 -16.64
N GLN A 299 -22.69 1.27 -17.07
CA GLN A 299 -22.24 0.02 -16.44
C GLN A 299 -21.77 0.25 -14.99
N ALA A 300 -21.15 1.39 -14.68
CA ALA A 300 -20.79 1.75 -13.32
C ALA A 300 -22.02 1.78 -12.38
N PHE A 301 -23.12 2.40 -12.81
CA PHE A 301 -24.36 2.43 -12.03
C PHE A 301 -25.04 1.06 -11.95
N ILE A 302 -25.05 0.28 -13.04
CA ILE A 302 -25.53 -1.10 -13.04
C ILE A 302 -24.75 -1.93 -12.01
N THR A 303 -23.43 -1.73 -11.92
CA THR A 303 -22.56 -2.42 -10.95
C THR A 303 -22.96 -2.06 -9.51
N LEU A 304 -23.24 -0.78 -9.22
CA LEU A 304 -23.69 -0.34 -7.90
C LEU A 304 -25.08 -0.89 -7.52
N CYS A 305 -25.98 -1.10 -8.48
CA CYS A 305 -27.29 -1.72 -8.20
C CYS A 305 -27.20 -3.19 -7.74
N HIS A 306 -26.09 -3.87 -8.02
CA HIS A 306 -25.89 -5.28 -7.69
C HIS A 306 -24.91 -5.51 -6.53
N VAL A 307 -24.39 -4.45 -5.92
CA VAL A 307 -23.50 -4.59 -4.76
C VAL A 307 -24.27 -5.17 -3.55
N PRO A 308 -23.71 -6.17 -2.83
CA PRO A 308 -24.43 -6.90 -1.79
C PRO A 308 -24.52 -6.11 -0.47
N VAL A 309 -25.25 -4.99 -0.50
CA VAL A 309 -25.55 -4.11 0.64
C VAL A 309 -27.04 -3.78 0.67
N SER A 310 -27.51 -3.06 1.69
CA SER A 310 -28.90 -2.60 1.75
C SER A 310 -29.25 -1.66 0.60
N VAL A 311 -30.53 -1.62 0.19
CA VAL A 311 -31.01 -0.71 -0.87
C VAL A 311 -30.73 0.75 -0.52
N ASP A 312 -30.83 1.13 0.76
CA ASP A 312 -30.48 2.48 1.22
C ASP A 312 -29.00 2.79 0.98
N CYS A 313 -28.10 1.83 1.26
CA CYS A 313 -26.67 1.99 0.98
C CYS A 313 -26.41 2.06 -0.54
N GLN A 314 -27.07 1.24 -1.36
CA GLN A 314 -26.98 1.33 -2.82
C GLN A 314 -27.39 2.71 -3.33
N ALA A 315 -28.47 3.29 -2.79
CA ALA A 315 -28.94 4.63 -3.14
C ALA A 315 -27.94 5.72 -2.72
N LEU A 316 -27.32 5.59 -1.55
CA LEU A 316 -26.27 6.50 -1.08
C LEU A 316 -25.03 6.45 -1.98
N LEU A 317 -24.54 5.25 -2.29
CA LEU A 317 -23.39 5.04 -3.19
C LEU A 317 -23.68 5.62 -4.59
N THR A 318 -24.85 5.31 -5.14
CA THR A 318 -25.31 5.82 -6.44
C THR A 318 -25.38 7.35 -6.43
N GLY A 319 -25.97 7.93 -5.40
CA GLY A 319 -26.09 9.39 -5.25
C GLY A 319 -24.75 10.09 -5.08
N GLU A 320 -23.80 9.48 -4.36
CA GLU A 320 -22.44 10.01 -4.20
C GLU A 320 -21.71 10.02 -5.54
N LEU A 321 -21.72 8.90 -6.27
CA LEU A 321 -21.07 8.79 -7.57
C LEU A 321 -21.69 9.77 -8.59
N ALA A 322 -23.02 9.85 -8.66
CA ALA A 322 -23.73 10.74 -9.58
C ALA A 322 -23.41 12.22 -9.33
N ARG A 323 -23.35 12.65 -8.07
CA ARG A 323 -22.95 14.03 -7.72
C ARG A 323 -21.51 14.32 -8.10
N ALA A 324 -20.61 13.36 -7.86
CA ALA A 324 -19.18 13.52 -8.14
C ALA A 324 -18.86 13.63 -9.62
N VAL A 325 -19.62 12.97 -10.50
CA VAL A 325 -19.33 12.95 -11.95
C VAL A 325 -20.18 13.92 -12.77
N GLY A 326 -21.28 14.41 -12.19
CA GLY A 326 -22.20 15.34 -12.84
C GLY A 326 -21.68 16.77 -13.01
N SER A 327 -22.59 17.68 -13.32
CA SER A 327 -22.29 19.09 -13.65
C SER A 327 -21.71 19.91 -12.50
N GLN A 328 -21.93 19.50 -11.25
CA GLN A 328 -21.32 20.13 -10.07
C GLN A 328 -20.02 19.43 -9.64
N GLY A 329 -19.59 18.41 -10.38
CA GLY A 329 -18.36 17.66 -10.16
C GLY A 329 -17.53 17.58 -11.44
N MET A 330 -17.08 16.37 -11.79
CA MET A 330 -16.11 16.11 -12.85
C MET A 330 -16.47 16.76 -14.19
N ALA A 331 -17.71 16.58 -14.68
CA ALA A 331 -18.13 17.18 -15.95
C ALA A 331 -18.13 18.72 -15.92
N GLY A 332 -18.51 19.31 -14.79
CA GLY A 332 -18.42 20.77 -14.60
C GLY A 332 -16.98 21.27 -14.61
N GLY A 333 -16.08 20.56 -13.91
CA GLY A 333 -14.65 20.87 -13.92
C GLY A 333 -14.03 20.75 -15.31
N GLN A 334 -14.43 19.73 -16.07
CA GLN A 334 -14.02 19.55 -17.47
C GLN A 334 -14.46 20.72 -18.35
N MET A 335 -15.70 21.18 -18.20
CA MET A 335 -16.20 22.33 -18.96
C MET A 335 -15.44 23.62 -18.62
N ILE A 336 -15.12 23.83 -17.33
CA ILE A 336 -14.31 24.97 -16.90
C ILE A 336 -12.92 24.90 -17.55
N ASP A 337 -12.27 23.73 -17.58
CA ASP A 337 -10.96 23.54 -18.22
C ASP A 337 -10.98 23.90 -19.71
N LEU A 338 -11.97 23.38 -20.45
CA LEU A 338 -12.12 23.67 -21.87
C LEU A 338 -12.30 25.17 -22.15
N ILE A 339 -13.19 25.85 -21.41
CA ILE A 339 -13.45 27.29 -21.60
C ILE A 339 -12.24 28.14 -21.17
N SER A 340 -11.46 27.65 -20.20
CA SER A 340 -10.31 28.38 -19.65
C SER A 340 -9.06 28.28 -20.52
N THR A 341 -9.05 27.41 -21.54
CA THR A 341 -7.92 27.25 -22.45
C THR A 341 -7.60 28.56 -23.14
N GLY A 342 -6.34 29.01 -23.06
CA GLY A 342 -5.90 30.30 -23.59
C GLY A 342 -6.27 31.52 -22.72
N THR A 343 -6.85 31.32 -21.54
CA THR A 343 -7.14 32.40 -20.57
C THR A 343 -6.33 32.24 -19.28
N ALA A 344 -5.99 33.37 -18.65
CA ALA A 344 -5.32 33.35 -17.36
C ALA A 344 -6.31 33.07 -16.23
N LEU A 345 -6.09 31.99 -15.48
CA LEU A 345 -6.83 31.69 -14.25
C LEU A 345 -6.14 32.27 -13.02
N SER A 346 -6.92 32.80 -12.09
CA SER A 346 -6.45 33.04 -10.73
C SER A 346 -6.31 31.72 -9.97
N ARG A 347 -5.46 31.68 -8.93
CA ARG A 347 -5.30 30.48 -8.09
C ARG A 347 -6.62 29.90 -7.56
N PRO A 348 -7.59 30.70 -7.04
CA PRO A 348 -8.87 30.16 -6.58
C PRO A 348 -9.71 29.54 -7.71
N GLN A 349 -9.65 30.09 -8.93
CA GLN A 349 -10.36 29.52 -10.08
C GLN A 349 -9.73 28.20 -10.53
N LEU A 350 -8.39 28.15 -10.57
CA LEU A 350 -7.65 26.92 -10.87
C LEU A 350 -7.96 25.82 -9.83
N GLU A 351 -7.93 26.17 -8.54
CA GLU A 351 -8.27 25.23 -7.47
C GLU A 351 -9.71 24.72 -7.57
N LEU A 352 -10.69 25.60 -7.88
CA LEU A 352 -12.07 25.20 -8.08
C LEU A 352 -12.20 24.21 -9.24
N MET A 353 -11.57 24.53 -10.39
CA MET A 353 -11.54 23.65 -11.56
C MET A 353 -10.98 22.27 -11.20
N HIS A 354 -9.83 22.20 -10.54
CA HIS A 354 -9.21 20.93 -10.17
C HIS A 354 -9.99 20.15 -9.12
N ARG A 355 -10.58 20.85 -8.13
CA ARG A 355 -11.48 20.22 -7.15
C ARG A 355 -12.66 19.55 -7.84
N MET A 356 -13.17 20.15 -8.91
CA MET A 356 -14.27 19.58 -9.68
C MET A 356 -13.78 18.47 -10.63
N LYS A 357 -12.83 18.76 -11.52
CA LYS A 357 -12.35 17.86 -12.59
C LYS A 357 -11.71 16.59 -12.04
N THR A 358 -10.83 16.71 -11.06
CA THR A 358 -10.05 15.57 -10.53
C THR A 358 -10.47 15.22 -9.11
N GLY A 359 -10.62 16.24 -8.25
CA GLY A 359 -10.89 16.09 -6.83
C GLY A 359 -12.22 15.42 -6.51
N ALA A 360 -13.28 15.67 -7.29
CA ALA A 360 -14.62 15.18 -6.99
C ALA A 360 -14.68 13.64 -7.00
N LEU A 361 -14.08 12.99 -8.00
CA LEU A 361 -14.07 11.53 -8.08
C LEU A 361 -13.08 10.89 -7.07
N ILE A 362 -12.00 11.59 -6.71
CA ILE A 362 -11.10 11.18 -5.61
C ILE A 362 -11.85 11.22 -4.28
N GLN A 363 -12.57 12.30 -3.99
CA GLN A 363 -13.41 12.44 -2.80
C GLN A 363 -14.48 11.36 -2.77
N ALA A 364 -15.21 11.16 -3.86
CA ALA A 364 -16.19 10.08 -3.95
C ALA A 364 -15.57 8.71 -3.69
N SER A 365 -14.36 8.44 -4.20
CA SER A 365 -13.68 7.16 -3.97
C SER A 365 -13.50 6.88 -2.48
N VAL A 366 -12.99 7.86 -1.74
CA VAL A 366 -12.77 7.76 -0.29
C VAL A 366 -14.10 7.66 0.46
N ARG A 367 -15.08 8.51 0.15
CA ARG A 367 -16.40 8.52 0.81
C ARG A 367 -17.17 7.24 0.59
N MET A 368 -17.19 6.73 -0.65
CA MET A 368 -17.86 5.48 -0.98
C MET A 368 -17.21 4.29 -0.28
N GLY A 369 -15.89 4.31 -0.06
CA GLY A 369 -15.22 3.34 0.81
C GLY A 369 -15.80 3.32 2.23
N LEU A 370 -16.02 4.49 2.85
CA LEU A 370 -16.65 4.58 4.17
C LEU A 370 -18.11 4.10 4.15
N LEU A 371 -18.88 4.46 3.12
CA LEU A 371 -20.28 4.05 2.99
C LEU A 371 -20.47 2.54 2.87
N CYS A 372 -19.42 1.79 2.50
CA CYS A 372 -19.44 0.33 2.47
C CYS A 372 -19.37 -0.31 3.85
N ALA A 373 -19.01 0.44 4.91
CA ALA A 373 -18.98 -0.06 6.28
C ALA A 373 -20.34 0.10 6.96
N GLU A 374 -20.81 -0.94 7.65
CA GLU A 374 -22.09 -0.90 8.38
C GLU A 374 -22.00 0.00 9.63
N ASN A 375 -20.89 -0.06 10.35
CA ASN A 375 -20.70 0.62 11.63
C ASN A 375 -19.31 1.29 11.70
N PRO A 376 -19.07 2.35 10.91
CA PRO A 376 -17.78 3.04 10.92
C PRO A 376 -17.50 3.66 12.29
N THR A 377 -16.26 3.55 12.75
CA THR A 377 -15.80 4.05 14.06
C THR A 377 -15.46 5.55 14.05
N PHE A 378 -15.55 6.21 12.91
CA PHE A 378 -15.17 7.62 12.72
C PHE A 378 -16.09 8.36 11.73
N ASP A 379 -16.08 9.69 11.81
CA ASP A 379 -16.92 10.59 10.99
C ASP A 379 -16.35 10.79 9.58
N LEU A 380 -17.22 10.79 8.56
CA LEU A 380 -16.94 11.14 7.17
C LEU A 380 -16.13 12.44 7.00
N LYS A 381 -16.33 13.44 7.87
CA LYS A 381 -15.59 14.72 7.84
C LYS A 381 -14.07 14.56 7.95
N ILE A 382 -13.60 13.48 8.58
CA ILE A 382 -12.18 13.15 8.64
C ILE A 382 -11.68 12.84 7.23
N LEU A 383 -12.39 11.95 6.54
CA LEU A 383 -12.08 11.54 5.18
C LEU A 383 -12.32 12.65 4.13
N ASP A 384 -13.22 13.59 4.39
CA ASP A 384 -13.41 14.78 3.56
C ASP A 384 -12.16 15.68 3.56
N ARG A 385 -11.57 15.90 4.74
CA ARG A 385 -10.33 16.68 4.86
C ARG A 385 -9.17 15.95 4.19
N TYR A 386 -9.06 14.65 4.42
CA TYR A 386 -8.05 13.81 3.78
C TYR A 386 -8.15 13.87 2.25
N SER A 387 -9.33 13.58 1.70
CA SER A 387 -9.54 13.49 0.25
C SER A 387 -9.44 14.85 -0.45
N ALA A 388 -9.83 15.95 0.21
CA ALA A 388 -9.61 17.30 -0.31
C ALA A 388 -8.11 17.63 -0.44
N ALA A 389 -7.31 17.30 0.58
CA ALA A 389 -5.88 17.52 0.57
C ALA A 389 -5.18 16.62 -0.46
N VAL A 390 -5.52 15.33 -0.48
CA VAL A 390 -5.00 14.34 -1.44
C VAL A 390 -5.38 14.67 -2.89
N GLY A 391 -6.63 15.04 -3.15
CA GLY A 391 -7.08 15.39 -4.49
C GLY A 391 -6.38 16.63 -5.04
N LEU A 392 -6.12 17.62 -4.19
CA LEU A 392 -5.36 18.81 -4.56
C LEU A 392 -3.87 18.49 -4.75
N ALA A 393 -3.28 17.72 -3.83
CA ALA A 393 -1.88 17.29 -3.93
C ALA A 393 -1.63 16.51 -5.22
N PHE A 394 -2.55 15.62 -5.60
CA PHE A 394 -2.48 14.86 -6.83
C PHE A 394 -2.30 15.79 -8.03
N GLN A 395 -3.14 16.81 -8.15
CA GLN A 395 -3.03 17.74 -9.25
C GLN A 395 -1.76 18.59 -9.22
N VAL A 396 -1.39 19.12 -8.05
CA VAL A 396 -0.15 19.92 -7.92
C VAL A 396 1.06 19.10 -8.35
N VAL A 397 1.10 17.80 -7.99
CA VAL A 397 2.16 16.89 -8.44
C VAL A 397 2.07 16.60 -9.94
N ASP A 398 0.89 16.37 -10.51
CA ASP A 398 0.75 16.20 -11.97
C ASP A 398 1.32 17.41 -12.73
N ASP A 399 1.00 18.62 -12.29
CA ASP A 399 1.51 19.86 -12.90
C ASP A 399 3.04 19.99 -12.75
N ILE A 400 3.60 19.53 -11.63
CA ILE A 400 5.06 19.49 -11.41
C ILE A 400 5.72 18.48 -12.35
N LEU A 401 5.16 17.29 -12.48
CA LEU A 401 5.70 16.24 -13.35
C LEU A 401 5.62 16.68 -14.82
N ASP A 402 4.50 17.27 -15.26
CA ASP A 402 4.32 17.78 -16.63
C ASP A 402 5.30 18.92 -16.97
N ALA A 403 5.73 19.70 -15.96
CA ALA A 403 6.73 20.75 -16.12
C ALA A 403 8.19 20.27 -16.09
N THR A 404 8.45 19.08 -15.53
CA THR A 404 9.83 18.61 -15.24
C THR A 404 10.23 17.35 -15.98
N MET A 405 9.28 16.57 -16.49
CA MET A 405 9.53 15.24 -17.08
C MET A 405 9.30 15.20 -18.59
N ASP A 406 9.94 14.23 -19.24
CA ASP A 406 9.78 13.98 -20.68
C ASP A 406 8.57 13.08 -21.00
N THR A 407 8.17 13.07 -22.27
CA THR A 407 7.01 12.31 -22.79
C THR A 407 7.16 10.80 -22.59
N ALA A 408 8.39 10.29 -22.71
CA ALA A 408 8.67 8.87 -22.60
C ALA A 408 8.37 8.34 -21.19
N THR A 409 8.63 9.15 -20.16
CA THR A 409 8.42 8.73 -18.77
C THR A 409 6.97 8.93 -18.30
N LEU A 410 6.27 9.94 -18.80
CA LEU A 410 4.87 10.22 -18.43
C LEU A 410 3.84 9.30 -19.12
N GLY A 411 4.20 8.67 -20.25
CA GLY A 411 3.28 7.81 -21.01
C GLY A 411 2.09 8.56 -21.64
N LYS A 412 2.15 9.90 -21.66
CA LYS A 412 1.28 10.86 -22.34
C LYS A 412 2.15 11.99 -22.93
N THR A 413 1.61 12.78 -23.84
CA THR A 413 2.33 13.86 -24.53
C THR A 413 2.78 14.95 -23.53
N ALA A 414 4.08 15.02 -23.19
CA ALA A 414 4.60 16.00 -22.23
C ALA A 414 4.58 17.43 -22.78
N GLY A 415 4.58 18.43 -21.88
CA GLY A 415 4.56 19.85 -22.23
C GLY A 415 3.33 20.28 -23.03
N LYS A 416 2.24 19.50 -22.99
CA LYS A 416 0.97 19.82 -23.64
C LYS A 416 0.36 21.08 -23.05
N ASP A 417 0.31 21.19 -21.73
CA ASP A 417 -0.26 22.37 -21.05
C ASP A 417 0.42 23.68 -21.45
N ALA A 418 1.75 23.66 -21.61
CA ALA A 418 2.50 24.83 -22.08
C ALA A 418 2.19 25.16 -23.56
N ARG A 419 1.98 24.16 -24.41
CA ARG A 419 1.59 24.35 -25.82
C ARG A 419 0.16 24.85 -25.96
N ASP A 420 -0.74 24.34 -25.14
CA ASP A 420 -2.17 24.66 -25.16
C ASP A 420 -2.50 25.89 -24.29
N HIS A 421 -1.49 26.52 -23.69
CA HIS A 421 -1.64 27.70 -22.83
C HIS A 421 -2.60 27.45 -21.67
N LYS A 422 -2.60 26.23 -21.10
CA LYS A 422 -3.38 25.88 -19.90
C LYS A 422 -2.70 26.44 -18.64
N ALA A 423 -3.50 26.98 -17.73
CA ALA A 423 -3.01 27.44 -16.44
C ALA A 423 -2.73 26.24 -15.51
N THR A 424 -1.58 26.25 -14.85
CA THR A 424 -1.14 25.18 -13.94
C THR A 424 -0.63 25.80 -12.64
N TYR A 425 -0.49 25.01 -11.58
CA TYR A 425 0.14 25.48 -10.34
C TYR A 425 1.56 25.99 -10.62
N VAL A 426 2.34 25.26 -11.41
CA VAL A 426 3.71 25.68 -11.75
C VAL A 426 3.72 27.01 -12.51
N SER A 427 2.79 27.25 -13.44
CA SER A 427 2.77 28.51 -14.19
C SER A 427 2.27 29.70 -13.35
N ILE A 428 1.39 29.47 -12.37
CA ILE A 428 0.85 30.55 -11.51
C ILE A 428 1.81 30.93 -10.36
N MET A 429 2.45 29.96 -9.70
CA MET A 429 3.26 30.20 -8.49
C MET A 429 4.73 29.82 -8.61
N GLY A 430 5.14 29.17 -9.70
CA GLY A 430 6.49 28.64 -9.87
C GLY A 430 6.69 27.27 -9.23
N LEU A 431 7.75 26.58 -9.67
CA LEU A 431 8.04 25.20 -9.29
C LEU A 431 8.29 25.02 -7.79
N ALA A 432 9.16 25.82 -7.19
CA ALA A 432 9.51 25.67 -5.78
C ALA A 432 8.30 25.88 -4.83
N PRO A 433 7.47 26.94 -5.00
CA PRO A 433 6.24 27.07 -4.23
C PRO A 433 5.22 25.95 -4.47
N ALA A 434 5.13 25.42 -5.70
CA ALA A 434 4.27 24.26 -5.99
C ALA A 434 4.73 23.00 -5.23
N MET A 435 6.05 22.72 -5.21
CA MET A 435 6.61 21.60 -4.43
C MET A 435 6.33 21.75 -2.93
N GLN A 436 6.47 22.98 -2.39
CA GLN A 436 6.16 23.25 -1.00
C GLN A 436 4.65 23.05 -0.70
N LEU A 437 3.78 23.49 -1.61
CA LEU A 437 2.34 23.28 -1.48
C LEU A 437 1.98 21.78 -1.49
N ALA A 438 2.58 20.99 -2.39
CA ALA A 438 2.38 19.54 -2.41
C ALA A 438 2.74 18.89 -1.06
N GLN A 439 3.90 19.25 -0.49
CA GLN A 439 4.33 18.75 0.82
C GLN A 439 3.36 19.14 1.94
N GLN A 440 2.89 20.40 1.95
CA GLN A 440 1.91 20.87 2.94
C GLN A 440 0.58 20.13 2.84
N LEU A 441 0.12 19.83 1.63
CA LEU A 441 -1.14 19.11 1.42
C LEU A 441 -1.03 17.65 1.89
N VAL A 442 0.10 16.98 1.65
CA VAL A 442 0.31 15.63 2.19
C VAL A 442 0.38 15.67 3.71
N GLU A 443 1.09 16.63 4.30
CA GLU A 443 1.09 16.78 5.77
C GLU A 443 -0.32 17.00 6.33
N GLN A 444 -1.14 17.83 5.69
CA GLN A 444 -2.55 18.01 6.06
C GLN A 444 -3.35 16.71 5.93
N ALA A 445 -3.08 15.90 4.90
CA ALA A 445 -3.70 14.58 4.74
C ALA A 445 -3.32 13.67 5.92
N HIS A 446 -2.04 13.55 6.29
CA HIS A 446 -1.62 12.77 7.46
C HIS A 446 -2.26 13.28 8.77
N GLN A 447 -2.22 14.60 9.01
CA GLN A 447 -2.80 15.19 10.22
C GLN A 447 -4.30 14.92 10.33
N SER A 448 -5.02 14.91 9.20
CA SER A 448 -6.45 14.66 9.20
C SER A 448 -6.80 13.25 9.69
N LEU A 449 -5.94 12.26 9.44
CA LEU A 449 -6.13 10.84 9.78
C LEU A 449 -5.81 10.48 11.23
N ALA A 450 -5.21 11.39 12.00
CA ALA A 450 -4.84 11.12 13.39
C ALA A 450 -5.98 10.52 14.26
N PRO A 451 -7.27 10.91 14.12
CA PRO A 451 -8.35 10.31 14.88
C PRO A 451 -8.69 8.86 14.51
N ILE A 452 -8.32 8.39 13.31
CA ILE A 452 -8.53 6.99 12.88
C ILE A 452 -7.45 6.08 13.50
N GLY A 453 -6.25 6.61 13.75
CA GLY A 453 -5.16 5.86 14.35
C GLY A 453 -4.58 4.81 13.39
N GLY A 454 -4.25 3.62 13.91
CA GLY A 454 -3.53 2.60 13.15
C GLY A 454 -4.28 2.03 11.95
N ASP A 455 -5.61 2.16 11.93
CA ASP A 455 -6.42 1.63 10.83
C ASP A 455 -6.27 2.45 9.54
N ALA A 456 -5.65 3.64 9.60
CA ALA A 456 -5.40 4.52 8.46
C ALA A 456 -4.09 4.25 7.70
N ILE A 457 -3.39 3.13 7.97
CA ILE A 457 -2.07 2.83 7.39
C ILE A 457 -2.04 2.95 5.86
N TRP A 458 -3.07 2.44 5.17
CA TRP A 458 -3.16 2.51 3.71
C TRP A 458 -3.41 3.93 3.20
N LEU A 459 -4.20 4.73 3.92
CA LEU A 459 -4.47 6.13 3.57
C LEU A 459 -3.20 6.98 3.72
N HIS A 460 -2.39 6.74 4.75
CA HIS A 460 -1.08 7.36 4.91
C HIS A 460 -0.15 6.96 3.75
N GLY A 461 -0.04 5.67 3.44
CA GLY A 461 0.81 5.21 2.35
C GLY A 461 0.40 5.78 0.98
N LEU A 462 -0.90 5.92 0.71
CA LEU A 462 -1.38 6.55 -0.52
C LEU A 462 -1.08 8.06 -0.58
N ALA A 463 -1.11 8.77 0.54
CA ALA A 463 -0.71 10.18 0.58
C ALA A 463 0.79 10.33 0.28
N ASP A 464 1.64 9.46 0.85
CA ASP A 464 3.07 9.42 0.55
C ASP A 464 3.36 9.07 -0.91
N LEU A 465 2.62 8.10 -1.47
CA LEU A 465 2.77 7.67 -2.86
C LEU A 465 2.54 8.83 -3.85
N ILE A 466 1.59 9.73 -3.54
CA ILE A 466 1.25 10.85 -4.43
C ILE A 466 2.43 11.79 -4.66
N ILE A 467 3.26 12.04 -3.65
CA ILE A 467 4.47 12.88 -3.80
C ILE A 467 5.63 12.08 -4.41
N LYS A 468 5.77 10.80 -4.05
CA LYS A 468 6.91 9.97 -4.47
C LYS A 468 6.80 9.44 -5.90
N ARG A 469 5.62 9.53 -6.52
CA ARG A 469 5.40 8.99 -7.86
C ARG A 469 6.26 9.69 -8.91
N THR A 470 6.72 8.90 -9.87
CA THR A 470 7.60 9.32 -10.96
C THR A 470 6.90 9.34 -12.32
N HIS A 471 5.61 9.09 -12.36
CA HIS A 471 4.79 9.06 -13.58
C HIS A 471 3.33 9.19 -13.20
#